data_AF-A0A2X2CHB4-F1
#
_entry.id   AF-A0A2X2CHB4-F1
#
_cell.length_a   1.000
_cell.length_b   1.000
_cell.length_c   1.000
_cell.angle_alpha   90.00
_cell.angle_beta   90.00
_cell.angle_gamma   90.00
#
_symmetry.space_group_name_H-M   'P 1'
#
loop_
_entity.id
_entity.type
_entity.pdbx_description
1 polymer ?
#
loop_
_entity_poly.entity_id
_entity_poly.type
_entity_poly.pdbx_seq_one_letter_code
_entity_poly.pdbx_strand_id
1 'polypeptide(L)'
;MFDLFSGLDVWVGISLVLALAFVLTFEFINGFHDTANAVATVIYTKAMPPHLAVMFSGIFNFLGVLFGGVGVAYAIVHLLPVDLLINVNTGHGLAMVFSLLAAAITWNLGTWYFGIPASSSHTLIGSILGVGLTNSLITGIPLSEGVNWQKVIDIGLSLIASPIAGFVLAGAILIGLKRWRPRSKMHKTPEQRREIDSKKHPPFWNRLMLVISAMGMSFVHGSNDGQKGIGLIMLVLIGIVPGKFVLDLTSTTYQIERTRDAAIHLGQFYERQSSVLKEYLDYTTGNRDLPEEFSCETRLTIPTLNALLSNLNGVTDYRAMTVDQRTQVRRYLLCLDDSAKKISKLPVLEGRDVEDLNRLRKDLTSTTEYAPYWVIIAVALALGIGTMVGWKRVVLTVGEKIGRQGMTYAQGVSAQFTAVIAIGAANIYSLPVSTTHVLSSGVAGTMIANRSGLQGGTVRNILLAWVLTLPASMLLSAALFWLSNQFIG
;
A
#
# COMPACT_ATOMS: atom_id res chain seq x y z
N MET A 1 -24.51 -8.28 0.69
CA MET A 1 -23.74 -8.37 1.97
C MET A 1 -24.06 -9.66 2.72
N PHE A 2 -25.33 -10.08 2.82
CA PHE A 2 -25.69 -11.36 3.45
C PHE A 2 -25.20 -12.61 2.70
N ASP A 3 -25.01 -12.52 1.37
CA ASP A 3 -24.33 -13.57 0.59
C ASP A 3 -22.87 -13.79 0.99
N LEU A 4 -22.25 -12.93 1.82
CA LEU A 4 -20.91 -13.18 2.35
C LEU A 4 -20.93 -14.41 3.28
N PHE A 5 -21.96 -14.52 4.11
CA PHE A 5 -22.09 -15.52 5.18
C PHE A 5 -22.79 -16.80 4.74
N SER A 6 -23.37 -16.84 3.54
CA SER A 6 -24.04 -18.04 3.02
C SER A 6 -23.06 -19.21 2.90
N GLY A 7 -23.38 -20.32 3.56
CA GLY A 7 -22.57 -21.55 3.54
C GLY A 7 -21.31 -21.51 4.43
N LEU A 8 -21.13 -20.51 5.29
CA LEU A 8 -20.06 -20.50 6.28
C LEU A 8 -20.51 -21.12 7.60
N ASP A 9 -19.62 -21.87 8.24
CA ASP A 9 -19.79 -22.26 9.64
C ASP A 9 -19.85 -21.00 10.53
N VAL A 10 -20.63 -21.06 11.62
CA VAL A 10 -20.87 -19.95 12.53
C VAL A 10 -19.55 -19.39 13.08
N TRP A 11 -18.61 -20.26 13.43
CA TRP A 11 -17.28 -19.86 13.93
C TRP A 11 -16.46 -19.11 12.88
N VAL A 12 -16.51 -19.56 11.62
CA VAL A 12 -15.84 -18.89 10.50
C VAL A 12 -16.50 -17.53 10.22
N GLY A 13 -17.83 -17.46 10.27
CA GLY A 13 -18.59 -16.21 10.14
C GLY A 13 -18.25 -15.19 11.23
N ILE A 14 -18.18 -15.61 12.49
CA ILE A 14 -17.77 -14.75 13.62
C ILE A 14 -16.32 -14.26 13.43
N SER A 15 -15.41 -15.18 13.08
CA SER A 15 -14.00 -14.86 12.86
C SER A 15 -13.82 -13.86 11.71
N LEU A 16 -14.61 -13.99 10.63
CA LEU A 16 -14.62 -13.05 9.52
C LEU A 16 -15.04 -11.65 9.98
N VAL A 17 -16.15 -11.54 10.72
CA VAL A 17 -16.62 -10.25 11.25
C VAL A 17 -15.55 -9.61 12.14
N LEU A 18 -14.92 -10.40 13.01
CA LEU A 18 -13.87 -9.93 13.90
C LEU A 18 -12.63 -9.47 13.14
N ALA A 19 -12.18 -10.23 12.13
CA ALA A 19 -11.05 -9.87 11.29
C ALA A 19 -11.30 -8.58 10.50
N LEU A 20 -12.49 -8.44 9.90
CA LEU A 20 -12.89 -7.19 9.23
C LEU A 20 -12.93 -6.01 10.20
N ALA A 21 -13.43 -6.21 11.42
CA ALA A 21 -13.43 -5.17 12.45
C ALA A 21 -11.99 -4.77 12.85
N PHE A 22 -11.06 -5.71 12.95
CA PHE A 22 -9.64 -5.42 13.20
C PHE A 22 -9.02 -4.60 12.08
N VAL A 23 -9.25 -4.96 10.80
CA VAL A 23 -8.72 -4.18 9.68
C VAL A 23 -9.30 -2.76 9.66
N LEU A 24 -10.61 -2.61 9.87
CA LEU A 24 -11.24 -1.29 9.93
C LEU A 24 -10.75 -0.46 11.13
N THR A 25 -10.45 -1.11 12.25
CA THR A 25 -9.84 -0.47 13.43
C THR A 25 -8.42 -0.02 13.12
N PHE A 26 -7.62 -0.85 12.46
CA PHE A 26 -6.29 -0.49 11.98
C PHE A 26 -6.33 0.73 11.05
N GLU A 27 -7.24 0.75 10.08
CA GLU A 27 -7.40 1.88 9.16
C GLU A 27 -7.89 3.15 9.85
N PHE A 28 -8.80 3.02 10.82
CA PHE A 28 -9.21 4.14 11.66
C PHE A 28 -8.02 4.71 12.46
N ILE A 29 -7.16 3.82 13.00
CA ILE A 29 -5.96 4.20 13.73
C ILE A 29 -4.96 4.91 12.83
N ASN A 30 -4.75 4.40 11.61
CA ASN A 30 -3.90 5.04 10.61
C ASN A 30 -4.40 6.45 10.30
N GLY A 31 -5.72 6.61 10.13
CA GLY A 31 -6.35 7.90 9.88
C GLY A 31 -5.94 8.96 10.89
N PHE A 32 -6.09 8.71 12.19
CA PHE A 32 -5.72 9.72 13.19
C PHE A 32 -4.22 9.85 13.42
N HIS A 33 -3.44 8.79 13.20
CA HIS A 33 -1.99 8.84 13.25
C HIS A 33 -1.43 9.83 12.24
N ASP A 34 -1.94 9.74 11.02
CA ASP A 34 -1.39 10.46 9.88
C ASP A 34 -2.15 11.75 9.57
N THR A 35 -3.19 12.09 10.35
CA THR A 35 -3.83 13.42 10.31
C THR A 35 -2.80 14.53 10.36
N ALA A 36 -1.81 14.40 11.25
CA ALA A 36 -0.78 15.42 11.45
C ALA A 36 0.02 15.72 10.19
N ASN A 37 0.26 14.72 9.35
CA ASN A 37 1.00 14.90 8.12
C ASN A 37 0.27 15.90 7.19
N ALA A 38 -1.05 15.81 7.08
CA ALA A 38 -1.81 16.68 6.19
C ALA A 38 -2.08 18.08 6.78
N VAL A 39 -2.45 18.15 8.07
CA VAL A 39 -3.04 19.38 8.64
C VAL A 39 -2.04 20.26 9.39
N ALA A 40 -0.90 19.71 9.83
CA ALA A 40 0.02 20.45 10.70
C ALA A 40 0.47 21.77 10.05
N THR A 41 0.92 21.73 8.79
CA THR A 41 1.42 22.93 8.09
C THR A 41 0.37 24.06 8.06
N VAL A 42 -0.89 23.75 7.75
CA VAL A 42 -1.98 24.74 7.60
C VAL A 42 -2.40 25.30 8.97
N ILE A 43 -2.38 24.47 10.00
CA ILE A 43 -2.68 24.86 11.38
C ILE A 43 -1.57 25.77 11.92
N TYR A 44 -0.31 25.35 11.82
CA TYR A 44 0.84 26.11 12.34
C TYR A 44 1.08 27.42 11.60
N THR A 45 0.83 27.43 10.29
CA THR A 45 0.88 28.67 9.49
C THR A 45 -0.34 29.58 9.72
N LYS A 46 -1.32 29.18 10.54
CA LYS A 46 -2.56 29.95 10.80
C LYS A 46 -3.37 30.22 9.52
N ALA A 47 -3.26 29.32 8.54
CA ALA A 47 -3.96 29.40 7.26
C ALA A 47 -5.42 28.91 7.36
N MET A 48 -5.69 27.94 8.23
CA MET A 48 -7.04 27.43 8.50
C MET A 48 -7.19 27.08 9.98
N PRO A 49 -8.36 27.28 10.60
CA PRO A 49 -8.58 26.81 11.95
C PRO A 49 -8.53 25.27 12.02
N PRO A 50 -8.06 24.68 13.14
CA PRO A 50 -7.84 23.24 13.24
C PRO A 50 -9.06 22.37 12.92
N HIS A 51 -10.25 22.76 13.38
CA HIS A 51 -11.46 21.97 13.16
C HIS A 51 -11.82 21.84 11.67
N LEU A 52 -11.71 22.93 10.90
CA LEU A 52 -11.93 22.89 9.46
C LEU A 52 -10.83 22.09 8.75
N ALA A 53 -9.56 22.29 9.14
CA ALA A 53 -8.44 21.61 8.52
C ALA A 53 -8.57 20.09 8.63
N VAL A 54 -8.97 19.63 9.82
CA VAL A 54 -9.19 18.21 10.10
C VAL A 54 -10.41 17.65 9.37
N MET A 55 -11.54 18.37 9.36
CA MET A 55 -12.74 17.96 8.63
C MET A 55 -12.47 17.82 7.13
N PHE A 56 -11.87 18.84 6.49
CA PHE A 56 -11.54 18.76 5.09
C PHE A 56 -10.48 17.69 4.81
N SER A 57 -9.49 17.51 5.68
CA SER A 57 -8.52 16.41 5.55
C SER A 57 -9.20 15.04 5.56
N GLY A 58 -10.18 14.81 6.43
CA GLY A 58 -10.94 13.56 6.44
C GLY A 58 -11.75 13.34 5.16
N ILE A 59 -12.38 14.39 4.61
CA ILE A 59 -13.09 14.33 3.33
C ILE A 59 -12.13 14.01 2.17
N PHE A 60 -10.99 14.69 2.08
CA PHE A 60 -10.03 14.43 1.01
C PHE A 60 -9.34 13.08 1.15
N ASN A 61 -9.11 12.57 2.36
CA ASN A 61 -8.68 11.18 2.55
C ASN A 61 -9.73 10.20 2.02
N PHE A 62 -11.00 10.39 2.37
CA PHE A 62 -12.11 9.58 1.85
C PHE A 62 -12.15 9.58 0.32
N LEU A 63 -12.07 10.76 -0.31
CA LEU A 63 -12.01 10.88 -1.77
C LEU A 63 -10.75 10.23 -2.36
N GLY A 64 -9.61 10.35 -1.67
CA GLY A 64 -8.38 9.68 -2.05
C GLY A 64 -8.53 8.17 -2.14
N VAL A 65 -9.21 7.55 -1.16
CA VAL A 65 -9.49 6.10 -1.21
C VAL A 65 -10.39 5.75 -2.40
N LEU A 66 -11.46 6.52 -2.64
CA LEU A 66 -12.40 6.27 -3.73
C LEU A 66 -11.78 6.33 -5.12
N PHE A 67 -10.85 7.26 -5.33
CA PHE A 67 -10.23 7.51 -6.63
C PHE A 67 -8.81 6.93 -6.77
N GLY A 68 -8.29 6.26 -5.73
CA GLY A 68 -6.92 5.74 -5.72
C GLY A 68 -6.68 4.51 -6.59
N GLY A 69 -7.73 3.76 -6.92
CA GLY A 69 -7.61 2.45 -7.57
C GLY A 69 -7.24 1.35 -6.57
N VAL A 70 -6.74 0.22 -7.08
CA VAL A 70 -6.44 -0.99 -6.27
C VAL A 70 -4.98 -1.48 -6.42
N GLY A 71 -4.14 -0.77 -7.16
CA GLY A 71 -2.78 -1.22 -7.45
C GLY A 71 -1.89 -1.39 -6.20
N VAL A 72 -1.89 -0.40 -5.30
CA VAL A 72 -1.16 -0.49 -4.02
C VAL A 72 -1.77 -1.57 -3.13
N ALA A 73 -3.09 -1.77 -3.18
CA ALA A 73 -3.76 -2.84 -2.43
C ALA A 73 -3.24 -4.21 -2.87
N TYR A 74 -3.11 -4.45 -4.18
CA TYR A 74 -2.58 -5.70 -4.71
C TYR A 74 -1.07 -5.86 -4.57
N ALA A 75 -0.31 -4.76 -4.44
CA ALA A 75 1.08 -4.86 -4.00
C ALA A 75 1.19 -5.43 -2.57
N ILE A 76 0.25 -5.13 -1.68
CA ILE A 76 0.15 -5.72 -0.34
C ILE A 76 -0.35 -7.16 -0.40
N VAL A 77 -1.41 -7.44 -1.16
CA VAL A 77 -1.94 -8.82 -1.31
C VAL A 77 -0.88 -9.77 -1.86
N HIS A 78 -0.08 -9.32 -2.83
CA HIS A 78 0.98 -10.14 -3.45
C HIS A 78 2.25 -10.26 -2.61
N LEU A 79 2.31 -9.63 -1.43
CA LEU A 79 3.46 -9.76 -0.52
C LEU A 79 3.47 -11.12 0.18
N LEU A 80 2.29 -11.61 0.56
CA LEU A 80 2.08 -12.91 1.18
C LEU A 80 1.52 -13.86 0.10
N PRO A 81 2.17 -15.01 -0.17
CA PRO A 81 1.66 -15.99 -1.12
C PRO A 81 0.25 -16.43 -0.69
N VAL A 82 -0.77 -16.00 -1.41
CA VAL A 82 -2.17 -16.13 -0.96
C VAL A 82 -2.58 -17.59 -0.83
N ASP A 83 -1.92 -18.49 -1.54
CA ASP A 83 -2.08 -19.94 -1.44
C ASP A 83 -1.69 -20.50 -0.04
N LEU A 84 -0.78 -19.82 0.68
CA LEU A 84 -0.48 -20.10 2.09
C LEU A 84 -1.65 -19.72 3.02
N LEU A 85 -2.63 -18.93 2.56
CA LEU A 85 -3.85 -18.65 3.33
C LEU A 85 -4.99 -19.60 2.97
N ILE A 86 -4.97 -20.17 1.76
CA ILE A 86 -6.06 -20.99 1.21
C ILE A 86 -5.92 -22.47 1.61
N ASN A 87 -4.70 -22.97 1.80
CA ASN A 87 -4.42 -24.40 2.07
C ASN A 87 -4.28 -24.78 3.55
N VAL A 88 -4.40 -23.84 4.48
CA VAL A 88 -4.27 -24.11 5.91
C VAL A 88 -5.64 -24.35 6.52
N ASN A 89 -5.74 -25.43 7.29
CA ASN A 89 -6.85 -25.70 8.20
C ASN A 89 -7.34 -24.38 8.83
N THR A 90 -8.65 -24.12 8.84
CA THR A 90 -9.25 -22.80 9.08
C THR A 90 -8.69 -22.09 10.33
N GLY A 91 -8.25 -22.83 11.34
CA GLY A 91 -7.55 -22.30 12.52
C GLY A 91 -6.20 -21.64 12.26
N HIS A 92 -5.30 -22.25 11.48
CA HIS A 92 -3.95 -21.70 11.23
C HIS A 92 -4.00 -20.43 10.36
N GLY A 93 -4.83 -20.42 9.32
CA GLY A 93 -5.04 -19.24 8.48
C GLY A 93 -5.60 -18.05 9.28
N LEU A 94 -6.58 -18.32 10.15
CA LEU A 94 -7.13 -17.31 11.07
C LEU A 94 -6.08 -16.81 12.07
N ALA A 95 -5.28 -17.71 12.65
CA ALA A 95 -4.20 -17.33 13.58
C ALA A 95 -3.18 -16.41 12.91
N MET A 96 -2.81 -16.71 11.67
CA MET A 96 -1.94 -15.87 10.86
C MET A 96 -2.54 -14.47 10.67
N VAL A 97 -3.79 -14.39 10.20
CA VAL A 97 -4.52 -13.13 10.01
C VAL A 97 -4.59 -12.30 11.28
N PHE A 98 -5.02 -12.90 12.40
CA PHE A 98 -5.14 -12.15 13.66
C PHE A 98 -3.79 -11.71 14.22
N SER A 99 -2.73 -12.52 14.07
CA SER A 99 -1.39 -12.17 14.55
C SER A 99 -0.80 -10.98 13.79
N LEU A 100 -0.97 -10.93 12.47
CA LEU A 100 -0.46 -9.81 11.67
C LEU A 100 -1.21 -8.51 11.98
N LEU A 101 -2.53 -8.58 12.19
CA LEU A 101 -3.38 -7.42 12.47
C LEU A 101 -3.19 -6.91 13.89
N ALA A 102 -3.15 -7.81 14.88
CA ALA A 102 -2.90 -7.46 16.27
C ALA A 102 -1.53 -6.79 16.43
N ALA A 103 -0.48 -7.36 15.84
CA ALA A 103 0.85 -6.75 15.87
C ALA A 103 0.84 -5.33 15.25
N ALA A 104 0.17 -5.17 14.11
CA ALA A 104 0.11 -3.88 13.44
C ALA A 104 -0.66 -2.82 14.24
N ILE A 105 -1.80 -3.19 14.83
CA ILE A 105 -2.61 -2.32 15.68
C ILE A 105 -1.84 -1.95 16.95
N THR A 106 -1.25 -2.92 17.65
CA THR A 106 -0.53 -2.70 18.90
C THR A 106 0.65 -1.77 18.70
N TRP A 107 1.45 -1.97 17.65
CA TRP A 107 2.60 -1.11 17.39
C TRP A 107 2.18 0.31 17.01
N ASN A 108 1.21 0.47 16.12
CA ASN A 108 0.68 1.79 15.75
C ASN A 108 0.15 2.51 17.01
N LEU A 109 -0.81 1.93 17.74
CA LEU A 109 -1.34 2.53 18.97
C LEU A 109 -0.25 2.90 19.99
N GLY A 110 0.75 2.03 20.17
CA GLY A 110 1.89 2.29 21.05
C GLY A 110 2.66 3.53 20.63
N THR A 111 3.03 3.62 19.34
CA THR A 111 3.75 4.79 18.82
C THR A 111 2.93 6.08 18.90
N TRP A 112 1.62 6.06 18.66
CA TRP A 112 0.76 7.23 18.88
C TRP A 112 0.64 7.62 20.35
N TYR A 113 0.53 6.65 21.25
CA TYR A 113 0.45 6.90 22.68
C TYR A 113 1.67 7.69 23.17
N PHE A 114 2.86 7.35 22.66
CA PHE A 114 4.12 8.07 22.93
C PHE A 114 4.33 9.29 22.03
N GLY A 115 3.42 9.61 21.10
CA GLY A 115 3.52 10.74 20.19
C GLY A 115 4.66 10.62 19.18
N ILE A 116 5.12 9.40 18.87
CA ILE A 116 6.22 9.14 17.95
C ILE A 116 5.65 9.02 16.53
N PRO A 117 6.10 9.83 15.55
CA PRO A 117 5.67 9.71 14.17
C PRO A 117 6.28 8.45 13.55
N ALA A 118 5.51 7.37 13.55
CA ALA A 118 5.85 6.09 12.95
C ALA A 118 5.16 5.90 11.59
N SER A 119 5.62 4.90 10.84
CA SER A 119 5.07 4.58 9.52
C SER A 119 4.21 3.33 9.60
N SER A 120 2.90 3.49 9.37
CA SER A 120 1.97 2.36 9.26
C SER A 120 2.34 1.37 8.16
N SER A 121 2.99 1.83 7.08
CA SER A 121 3.51 0.95 6.02
C SER A 121 4.58 0.01 6.54
N HIS A 122 5.56 0.51 7.29
CA HIS A 122 6.64 -0.32 7.85
C HIS A 122 6.08 -1.31 8.87
N THR A 123 5.12 -0.84 9.68
CA THR A 123 4.43 -1.70 10.65
C THR A 123 3.75 -2.87 9.94
N LEU A 124 2.94 -2.59 8.92
CA LEU A 124 2.18 -3.57 8.14
C LEU A 124 3.09 -4.55 7.39
N ILE A 125 4.09 -4.03 6.68
CA ILE A 125 5.01 -4.87 5.91
C ILE A 125 5.82 -5.76 6.86
N GLY A 126 6.30 -5.20 7.98
CA GLY A 126 6.98 -5.98 9.01
C GLY A 126 6.07 -7.06 9.60
N SER A 127 4.80 -6.77 9.88
CA SER A 127 3.89 -7.76 10.43
C SER A 127 3.59 -8.89 9.44
N ILE A 128 3.43 -8.59 8.14
CA ILE A 128 3.28 -9.58 7.07
C ILE A 128 4.54 -10.46 6.95
N LEU A 129 5.72 -9.85 6.92
CA LEU A 129 6.99 -10.57 6.87
C LEU A 129 7.16 -11.51 8.07
N GLY A 130 6.80 -11.04 9.27
CA GLY A 130 6.95 -11.83 10.50
C GLY A 130 6.09 -13.08 10.47
N VAL A 131 4.84 -12.97 10.01
CA VAL A 131 3.97 -14.14 9.91
C VAL A 131 4.37 -15.06 8.75
N GLY A 132 4.75 -14.52 7.59
CA GLY A 132 5.21 -15.32 6.45
C GLY A 132 6.47 -16.14 6.77
N LEU A 133 7.45 -15.53 7.44
CA LEU A 133 8.68 -16.21 7.86
C LEU A 133 8.41 -17.27 8.94
N THR A 134 7.60 -16.96 9.95
CA THR A 134 7.23 -17.93 10.99
C THR A 134 6.43 -19.09 10.39
N ASN A 135 5.57 -18.84 9.41
CA ASN A 135 4.84 -19.90 8.72
C ASN A 135 5.79 -20.88 8.03
N SER A 136 6.77 -20.39 7.27
CA SER A 136 7.82 -21.25 6.68
C SER A 136 8.56 -22.08 7.72
N LEU A 137 8.86 -21.50 8.89
CA LEU A 137 9.52 -22.23 9.98
C LEU A 137 8.64 -23.33 10.57
N ILE A 138 7.33 -23.09 10.70
CA ILE A 138 6.38 -24.06 11.25
C ILE A 138 6.09 -25.18 10.25
N THR A 139 5.92 -24.87 8.97
CA THR A 139 5.58 -25.85 7.93
C THR A 139 6.80 -26.54 7.31
N GLY A 140 8.01 -26.08 7.60
CA GLY A 140 9.26 -26.65 7.06
C GLY A 140 9.57 -26.27 5.62
N ILE A 141 8.80 -25.34 5.04
CA ILE A 141 9.02 -24.82 3.68
C ILE A 141 10.26 -23.88 3.68
N PRO A 142 11.08 -23.86 2.62
CA PRO A 142 12.19 -22.92 2.52
C PRO A 142 11.80 -21.46 2.80
N LEU A 143 12.64 -20.71 3.52
CA LEU A 143 12.41 -19.28 3.81
C LEU A 143 12.30 -18.41 2.54
N SER A 144 12.81 -18.90 1.41
CA SER A 144 12.67 -18.25 0.10
C SER A 144 11.23 -18.25 -0.42
N GLU A 145 10.38 -19.15 0.06
CA GLU A 145 9.01 -19.34 -0.42
C GLU A 145 7.95 -18.80 0.55
N GLY A 146 8.34 -18.48 1.80
CA GLY A 146 7.43 -17.90 2.79
C GLY A 146 6.91 -16.51 2.45
N VAL A 147 7.69 -15.73 1.69
CA VAL A 147 7.35 -14.37 1.25
C VAL A 147 7.86 -14.13 -0.16
N ASN A 148 7.18 -13.26 -0.90
CA ASN A 148 7.66 -12.86 -2.22
C ASN A 148 8.84 -11.87 -2.08
N TRP A 149 10.07 -12.39 -2.00
CA TRP A 149 11.28 -11.58 -1.81
C TRP A 149 11.47 -10.49 -2.87
N GLN A 150 11.09 -10.75 -4.12
CA GLN A 150 11.15 -9.72 -5.16
C GLN A 150 10.23 -8.54 -4.82
N LYS A 151 9.00 -8.82 -4.37
CA LYS A 151 8.05 -7.78 -3.93
C LYS A 151 8.53 -7.08 -2.67
N VAL A 152 9.11 -7.82 -1.71
CA VAL A 152 9.72 -7.24 -0.50
C VAL A 152 10.82 -6.24 -0.87
N ILE A 153 11.69 -6.58 -1.82
CA ILE A 153 12.75 -5.69 -2.31
C ILE A 153 12.15 -4.49 -3.05
N ASP A 154 11.21 -4.69 -3.98
CA ASP A 154 10.55 -3.62 -4.73
C ASP A 154 9.92 -2.59 -3.77
N ILE A 155 9.25 -3.08 -2.72
CA ILE A 155 8.61 -2.25 -1.68
C ILE A 155 9.66 -1.60 -0.76
N GLY A 156 10.67 -2.35 -0.32
CA GLY A 156 11.74 -1.82 0.54
C GLY A 156 12.50 -0.68 -0.13
N LEU A 157 12.77 -0.78 -1.43
CA LEU A 157 13.37 0.29 -2.22
C LEU A 157 12.47 1.53 -2.25
N SER A 158 11.15 1.36 -2.44
CA SER A 158 10.18 2.46 -2.39
C SER A 158 10.15 3.17 -1.03
N LEU A 159 10.21 2.41 0.07
CA LEU A 159 10.21 2.96 1.44
C LEU A 159 11.47 3.76 1.78
N ILE A 160 12.62 3.44 1.17
CA ILE A 160 13.89 4.16 1.36
C ILE A 160 14.04 5.31 0.35
N ALA A 161 13.61 5.13 -0.90
CA ALA A 161 13.77 6.14 -1.94
C ALA A 161 12.80 7.32 -1.75
N SER A 162 11.57 7.05 -1.32
CA SER A 162 10.53 8.09 -1.19
C SER A 162 10.86 9.20 -0.17
N PRO A 163 11.45 8.94 1.01
CA PRO A 163 11.85 9.99 1.95
C PRO A 163 13.04 10.81 1.44
N ILE A 164 14.00 10.17 0.76
CA ILE A 164 15.15 10.86 0.15
C ILE A 164 14.67 11.81 -0.95
N ALA A 165 13.79 11.32 -1.83
CA ALA A 165 13.16 12.14 -2.85
C ALA A 165 12.39 13.31 -2.21
N GLY A 166 11.64 13.04 -1.14
CA GLY A 166 10.93 14.06 -0.36
C GLY A 166 11.87 15.15 0.17
N PHE A 167 12.99 14.77 0.78
CA PHE A 167 13.99 15.69 1.30
C PHE A 167 14.62 16.57 0.22
N VAL A 168 15.11 15.95 -0.85
CA VAL A 168 15.86 16.63 -1.91
C VAL A 168 14.94 17.57 -2.71
N LEU A 169 13.77 17.08 -3.12
CA LEU A 169 12.83 17.85 -3.93
C LEU A 169 12.26 19.04 -3.16
N ALA A 170 11.90 18.86 -1.88
CA ALA A 170 11.38 19.97 -1.08
C ALA A 170 12.44 21.04 -0.82
N GLY A 171 13.69 20.63 -0.56
CA GLY A 171 14.82 21.55 -0.46
C GLY A 171 15.08 22.32 -1.76
N ALA A 172 15.07 21.64 -2.90
CA ALA A 172 15.26 22.24 -4.22
C ALA A 172 14.14 23.24 -4.56
N ILE A 173 12.87 22.90 -4.31
CA ILE A 173 11.73 23.80 -4.51
C ILE A 173 11.89 25.06 -3.65
N LEU A 174 12.27 24.93 -2.38
CA LEU A 174 12.47 26.09 -1.51
C LEU A 174 13.60 27.00 -2.01
N ILE A 175 14.74 26.42 -2.43
CA ILE A 175 15.87 27.17 -2.99
C ILE A 175 15.44 27.90 -4.26
N GLY A 176 14.70 27.23 -5.14
CA GLY A 176 14.12 27.82 -6.35
C GLY A 176 13.19 28.99 -6.03
N LEU A 177 12.27 28.84 -5.06
CA LEU A 177 11.38 29.91 -4.62
C LEU A 177 12.15 31.11 -4.06
N LYS A 178 13.18 30.88 -3.25
CA LYS A 178 14.05 31.95 -2.73
C LYS A 178 14.82 32.68 -3.84
N ARG A 179 15.26 31.95 -4.88
CA ARG A 179 15.96 32.55 -6.03
C ARG A 179 15.01 33.37 -6.89
N TRP A 180 13.78 32.90 -7.07
CA TRP A 180 12.78 33.57 -7.91
C TRP A 180 12.14 34.79 -7.22
N ARG A 181 11.78 34.70 -5.93
CA ARG A 181 11.12 35.78 -5.19
C ARG A 181 11.73 36.00 -3.79
N PRO A 182 12.99 36.46 -3.69
CA PRO A 182 13.72 36.55 -2.43
C PRO A 182 13.06 37.47 -1.38
N ARG A 183 12.38 38.53 -1.81
CA ARG A 183 11.72 39.51 -0.92
C ARG A 183 10.26 39.18 -0.59
N SER A 184 9.77 38.02 -1.02
CA SER A 184 8.37 37.65 -0.81
C SER A 184 8.05 37.42 0.67
N LYS A 185 6.83 37.83 1.07
CA LYS A 185 6.28 37.59 2.41
C LYS A 185 6.09 36.10 2.72
N MET A 186 6.24 35.22 1.74
CA MET A 186 6.17 33.75 1.92
C MET A 186 7.33 33.16 2.71
N HIS A 187 8.47 33.84 2.77
CA HIS A 187 9.65 33.39 3.50
C HIS A 187 9.67 33.85 4.97
N LYS A 188 8.58 34.47 5.45
CA LYS A 188 8.40 34.87 6.86
C LYS A 188 7.65 33.81 7.63
N THR A 189 7.94 33.69 8.92
CA THR A 189 7.13 32.89 9.85
C THR A 189 5.88 33.68 10.30
N PRO A 190 4.83 33.00 10.82
CA PRO A 190 3.67 33.68 11.38
C PRO A 190 4.00 34.64 12.53
N GLU A 191 5.04 34.35 13.31
CA GLU A 191 5.52 35.18 14.43
C GLU A 191 6.21 36.44 13.93
N GLN A 192 7.18 36.29 13.01
CA GLN A 192 7.82 37.42 12.33
C GLN A 192 6.79 38.32 11.64
N ARG A 193 5.73 37.73 11.09
CA ARG A 193 4.65 38.50 10.47
C ARG A 193 3.80 39.25 11.49
N ARG A 194 3.54 38.65 12.65
CA ARG A 194 2.83 39.32 13.74
C ARG A 194 3.62 40.51 14.26
N GLU A 195 4.94 40.38 14.40
CA GLU A 195 5.82 41.44 14.89
C GLU A 195 5.98 42.58 13.88
N ILE A 196 6.13 42.27 12.59
CA ILE A 196 6.42 43.27 11.55
C ILE A 196 5.15 43.88 10.93
N ASP A 197 4.14 43.06 10.62
CA ASP A 197 2.95 43.48 9.86
C ASP A 197 1.70 43.63 10.76
N SER A 198 1.78 43.35 12.07
CA SER A 198 0.63 43.24 13.00
C SER A 198 -0.48 42.28 12.52
N LYS A 199 -0.15 41.35 11.62
CA LYS A 199 -1.09 40.40 10.98
C LYS A 199 -0.64 38.95 11.24
N LYS A 200 -1.56 38.14 11.77
CA LYS A 200 -1.30 36.73 12.15
C LYS A 200 -1.50 35.71 11.03
N HIS A 201 -2.35 36.01 10.04
CA HIS A 201 -2.72 35.08 8.96
C HIS A 201 -1.78 35.19 7.76
N PRO A 202 -1.66 34.20 6.86
CA PRO A 202 -0.89 34.32 5.63
C PRO A 202 -1.56 35.28 4.61
N PRO A 203 -0.81 35.85 3.64
CA PRO A 203 -1.39 36.51 2.47
C PRO A 203 -2.32 35.57 1.69
N PHE A 204 -3.31 36.10 0.98
CA PHE A 204 -4.33 35.30 0.29
C PHE A 204 -3.75 34.18 -0.58
N TRP A 205 -2.81 34.49 -1.48
CA TRP A 205 -2.21 33.50 -2.38
C TRP A 205 -1.40 32.42 -1.63
N ASN A 206 -0.65 32.79 -0.59
CA ASN A 206 0.08 31.82 0.23
C ASN A 206 -0.89 30.92 1.01
N ARG A 207 -1.96 31.51 1.53
CA ARG A 207 -3.03 30.78 2.23
C ARG A 207 -3.71 29.79 1.28
N LEU A 208 -4.05 30.22 0.06
CA LEU A 208 -4.64 29.36 -0.96
C LEU A 208 -3.72 28.19 -1.31
N MET A 209 -2.44 28.46 -1.58
CA MET A 209 -1.47 27.41 -1.89
C MET A 209 -1.30 26.42 -0.74
N LEU A 210 -1.20 26.89 0.52
CA LEU A 210 -1.11 26.02 1.70
C LEU A 210 -2.35 25.13 1.86
N VAL A 211 -3.55 25.68 1.63
CA VAL A 211 -4.78 24.90 1.73
C VAL A 211 -4.85 23.87 0.61
N ILE A 212 -4.59 24.26 -0.65
CA ILE A 212 -4.61 23.32 -1.79
C ILE A 212 -3.55 22.24 -1.63
N SER A 213 -2.33 22.58 -1.23
CA SER A 213 -1.26 21.59 -1.03
C SER A 213 -1.59 20.63 0.11
N ALA A 214 -2.25 21.09 1.17
CA ALA A 214 -2.69 20.23 2.26
C ALA A 214 -3.83 19.30 1.85
N MET A 215 -4.82 19.78 1.11
CA MET A 215 -5.92 18.94 0.63
C MET A 215 -5.44 17.93 -0.41
N GLY A 216 -4.56 18.35 -1.32
CA GLY A 216 -3.89 17.45 -2.26
C GLY A 216 -3.06 16.40 -1.52
N MET A 217 -2.41 16.78 -0.43
CA MET A 217 -1.67 15.85 0.42
C MET A 217 -2.63 14.83 1.07
N SER A 218 -3.73 15.27 1.70
CA SER A 218 -4.76 14.38 2.26
C SER A 218 -5.32 13.42 1.21
N PHE A 219 -5.50 13.90 -0.03
CA PHE A 219 -5.96 13.07 -1.14
C PHE A 219 -4.96 11.98 -1.50
N VAL A 220 -3.70 12.34 -1.76
CA VAL A 220 -2.69 11.35 -2.13
C VAL A 220 -2.41 10.38 -0.98
N HIS A 221 -2.51 10.87 0.26
CA HIS A 221 -2.46 10.06 1.47
C HIS A 221 -3.56 8.99 1.46
N GLY A 222 -4.83 9.41 1.32
CA GLY A 222 -5.96 8.47 1.22
C GLY A 222 -5.79 7.46 0.09
N SER A 223 -5.33 7.91 -1.07
CA SER A 223 -5.12 7.01 -2.21
C SER A 223 -3.95 6.03 -2.07
N ASN A 224 -3.00 6.22 -1.13
CA ASN A 224 -1.96 5.23 -0.86
C ASN A 224 -2.31 4.39 0.38
N ASP A 225 -2.65 5.04 1.49
CA ASP A 225 -2.86 4.39 2.77
C ASP A 225 -4.19 3.65 2.84
N GLY A 226 -5.27 4.22 2.30
CA GLY A 226 -6.54 3.50 2.21
C GLY A 226 -6.45 2.26 1.31
N GLN A 227 -5.56 2.24 0.32
CA GLN A 227 -5.31 1.02 -0.45
C GLN A 227 -4.65 -0.08 0.36
N LYS A 228 -3.85 0.24 1.38
CA LYS A 228 -3.27 -0.78 2.30
C LYS A 228 -4.38 -1.45 3.10
N GLY A 229 -5.36 -0.68 3.57
CA GLY A 229 -6.57 -1.19 4.21
C GLY A 229 -7.40 -2.08 3.29
N ILE A 230 -7.60 -1.66 2.04
CA ILE A 230 -8.28 -2.48 1.02
C ILE A 230 -7.52 -3.81 0.81
N GLY A 231 -6.19 -3.76 0.69
CA GLY A 231 -5.35 -4.94 0.51
C GLY A 231 -5.45 -5.91 1.69
N LEU A 232 -5.47 -5.39 2.93
CA LEU A 232 -5.69 -6.18 4.13
C LEU A 232 -7.07 -6.84 4.16
N ILE A 233 -8.14 -6.11 3.85
CA ILE A 233 -9.48 -6.71 3.76
C ILE A 233 -9.50 -7.79 2.68
N MET A 234 -8.88 -7.55 1.51
CA MET A 234 -8.79 -8.57 0.46
C MET A 234 -8.00 -9.81 0.90
N LEU A 235 -6.91 -9.66 1.64
CA LEU A 235 -6.19 -10.81 2.23
C LEU A 235 -7.10 -11.62 3.17
N VAL A 236 -7.86 -10.95 4.04
CA VAL A 236 -8.82 -11.60 4.95
C VAL A 236 -9.91 -12.32 4.16
N LEU A 237 -10.50 -11.66 3.15
CA LEU A 237 -11.58 -12.22 2.34
C LEU A 237 -11.13 -13.40 1.49
N ILE A 238 -9.95 -13.31 0.86
CA ILE A 238 -9.41 -14.41 0.06
C ILE A 238 -8.96 -15.57 0.97
N GLY A 239 -8.42 -15.29 2.16
CA GLY A 239 -8.01 -16.33 3.11
C GLY A 239 -9.18 -17.06 3.77
N ILE A 240 -10.22 -16.34 4.22
CA ILE A 240 -11.33 -16.95 4.99
C ILE A 240 -12.45 -17.45 4.07
N VAL A 241 -12.72 -16.77 2.97
CA VAL A 241 -13.81 -17.10 2.04
C VAL A 241 -13.32 -17.13 0.59
N PRO A 242 -12.30 -17.96 0.27
CA PRO A 242 -11.67 -17.98 -1.05
C PRO A 242 -12.68 -18.18 -2.19
N GLY A 243 -13.66 -19.06 -1.98
CA GLY A 243 -14.71 -19.36 -2.96
C GLY A 243 -15.58 -18.17 -3.37
N LYS A 244 -15.48 -17.00 -2.74
CA LYS A 244 -16.21 -15.79 -3.14
C LYS A 244 -15.31 -14.65 -3.63
N PHE A 245 -14.01 -14.68 -3.33
CA PHE A 245 -13.10 -13.53 -3.54
C PHE A 245 -11.82 -13.82 -4.32
N VAL A 246 -11.56 -15.09 -4.66
CA VAL A 246 -10.42 -15.49 -5.49
C VAL A 246 -10.54 -14.92 -6.92
N LEU A 247 -11.74 -14.84 -7.49
CA LEU A 247 -12.05 -14.18 -8.77
C LEU A 247 -13.22 -13.23 -8.58
N ASP A 248 -13.25 -12.15 -9.37
CA ASP A 248 -14.38 -11.24 -9.37
C ASP A 248 -15.63 -11.88 -9.98
N LEU A 249 -16.52 -12.38 -9.12
CA LEU A 249 -17.82 -12.97 -9.50
C LEU A 249 -18.85 -11.96 -10.02
N THR A 250 -18.46 -10.68 -10.10
CA THR A 250 -19.23 -9.62 -10.77
C THR A 250 -18.66 -9.26 -12.15
N SER A 251 -17.60 -9.95 -12.59
CA SER A 251 -17.04 -9.80 -13.93
C SER A 251 -18.10 -10.02 -15.00
N THR A 252 -18.17 -9.11 -15.94
CA THR A 252 -18.97 -9.25 -17.16
C THR A 252 -18.34 -10.28 -18.09
N THR A 253 -19.14 -10.91 -18.97
CA THR A 253 -18.63 -11.81 -20.00
C THR A 253 -17.52 -11.17 -20.83
N TYR A 254 -17.64 -9.87 -21.13
CA TYR A 254 -16.59 -9.10 -21.82
C TYR A 254 -15.25 -9.10 -21.07
N GLN A 255 -15.25 -8.93 -19.74
CA GLN A 255 -14.01 -8.94 -18.96
C GLN A 255 -13.37 -10.34 -18.93
N ILE A 256 -14.19 -11.39 -18.84
CA ILE A 256 -13.70 -12.78 -18.87
C ILE A 256 -13.10 -13.11 -20.25
N GLU A 257 -13.78 -12.72 -21.33
CA GLU A 257 -13.26 -12.88 -22.70
C GLU A 257 -11.98 -12.08 -22.92
N ARG A 258 -11.91 -10.85 -22.42
CA ARG A 258 -10.68 -10.04 -22.48
C ARG A 258 -9.50 -10.71 -21.76
N THR A 259 -9.73 -11.31 -20.59
CA THR A 259 -8.71 -12.09 -19.88
C THR A 259 -8.25 -13.30 -20.70
N ARG A 260 -9.20 -14.02 -21.33
CA ARG A 260 -8.90 -15.16 -22.21
C ARG A 260 -8.11 -14.72 -23.46
N ASP A 261 -8.51 -13.63 -24.09
CA ASP A 261 -7.85 -13.09 -25.28
C ASP A 261 -6.44 -12.60 -24.96
N ALA A 262 -6.24 -12.00 -23.79
CA ALA A 262 -4.91 -11.63 -23.30
C ALA A 262 -4.02 -12.86 -23.11
N ALA A 263 -4.55 -13.97 -22.59
CA ALA A 263 -3.83 -15.24 -22.50
C ALA A 263 -3.44 -15.78 -23.90
N ILE A 264 -4.38 -15.79 -24.85
CA ILE A 264 -4.11 -16.22 -26.24
C ILE A 264 -2.98 -15.38 -26.86
N HIS A 265 -3.08 -14.05 -26.76
CA HIS A 265 -2.05 -13.15 -27.30
C HIS A 265 -0.71 -13.27 -26.57
N LEU A 266 -0.71 -13.60 -25.28
CA LEU A 266 0.51 -13.89 -24.53
C LEU A 266 1.20 -15.16 -25.06
N GLY A 267 0.44 -16.21 -25.35
CA GLY A 267 0.97 -17.42 -25.99
C GLY A 267 1.59 -17.14 -27.35
N GLN A 268 0.86 -16.41 -28.20
CA GLN A 268 1.38 -16.00 -29.51
C GLN A 268 2.63 -15.13 -29.40
N PHE A 269 2.71 -14.26 -28.38
CA PHE A 269 3.93 -13.48 -28.10
C PHE A 269 5.11 -14.40 -27.81
N TYR A 270 4.93 -15.38 -26.92
CA TYR A 270 5.99 -16.33 -26.60
C TYR A 270 6.38 -17.23 -27.78
N GLU A 271 5.44 -17.62 -28.64
CA GLU A 271 5.76 -18.38 -29.87
C GLU A 271 6.58 -17.55 -30.86
N ARG A 272 6.18 -16.29 -31.11
CA ARG A 272 6.93 -15.37 -31.98
C ARG A 272 8.35 -15.14 -31.49
N GLN A 273 8.52 -15.02 -30.18
CA GLN A 273 9.81 -14.75 -29.54
C GLN A 273 10.56 -16.04 -29.11
N SER A 274 10.13 -17.20 -29.61
CA SER A 274 10.66 -18.51 -29.20
C SER A 274 12.15 -18.68 -29.40
N SER A 275 12.73 -18.10 -30.46
CA SER A 275 14.18 -18.16 -30.71
C SER A 275 15.00 -17.49 -29.61
N VAL A 276 14.47 -16.44 -28.99
CA VAL A 276 15.12 -15.66 -27.92
C VAL A 276 14.79 -16.21 -26.54
N LEU A 277 13.55 -16.66 -26.34
CA LEU A 277 13.06 -17.09 -25.02
C LEU A 277 13.33 -18.56 -24.71
N LYS A 278 13.84 -19.36 -25.65
CA LYS A 278 14.11 -20.81 -25.46
C LYS A 278 15.03 -21.13 -24.28
N GLU A 279 15.91 -20.20 -23.90
CA GLU A 279 16.79 -20.37 -22.73
C GLU A 279 16.04 -20.17 -21.40
N TYR A 280 14.91 -19.45 -21.43
CA TYR A 280 14.13 -19.06 -20.26
C TYR A 280 12.79 -19.81 -20.13
N LEU A 281 12.22 -20.25 -21.26
CA LEU A 281 10.92 -20.93 -21.37
C LEU A 281 11.11 -22.36 -21.86
N ASP A 282 10.42 -23.31 -21.22
CA ASP A 282 10.33 -24.67 -21.75
C ASP A 282 9.13 -24.77 -22.69
N TYR A 283 9.42 -24.94 -23.98
CA TYR A 283 8.41 -25.09 -25.04
C TYR A 283 7.97 -26.55 -25.23
N THR A 284 8.43 -27.50 -24.41
CA THR A 284 8.00 -28.91 -24.58
C THR A 284 6.49 -29.05 -24.46
N THR A 285 5.88 -29.58 -25.52
CA THR A 285 4.44 -29.88 -25.68
C THR A 285 4.03 -31.19 -24.98
N GLY A 286 4.56 -31.43 -23.77
CA GLY A 286 4.16 -32.57 -22.95
C GLY A 286 3.23 -32.14 -21.84
N ASN A 287 2.21 -32.95 -21.53
CA ASN A 287 1.52 -32.94 -20.24
C ASN A 287 2.57 -33.22 -19.14
N ARG A 288 3.30 -32.19 -18.70
CA ARG A 288 3.89 -32.23 -17.37
C ARG A 288 2.75 -31.92 -16.42
N ASP A 289 2.57 -32.82 -15.45
CA ASP A 289 1.71 -32.54 -14.32
C ASP A 289 2.23 -31.24 -13.69
N LEU A 290 1.34 -30.24 -13.60
CA LEU A 290 1.64 -29.02 -12.87
C LEU A 290 1.91 -29.42 -11.41
N PRO A 291 2.95 -28.88 -10.76
CA PRO A 291 3.29 -29.27 -9.41
C PRO A 291 2.07 -29.09 -8.49
N GLU A 292 1.79 -30.11 -7.67
CA GLU A 292 0.70 -30.07 -6.68
C GLU A 292 0.88 -28.84 -5.76
N GLU A 293 2.12 -28.56 -5.39
CA GLU A 293 2.52 -27.36 -4.65
C GLU A 293 2.69 -26.12 -5.55
N PHE A 294 2.37 -24.94 -5.01
CA PHE A 294 2.39 -23.67 -5.73
C PHE A 294 3.82 -23.21 -6.03
N SER A 295 4.31 -23.45 -7.26
CA SER A 295 5.50 -22.77 -7.79
C SER A 295 5.20 -22.13 -9.15
N CYS A 296 5.39 -20.80 -9.25
CA CYS A 296 5.33 -20.09 -10.54
C CYS A 296 6.71 -20.12 -11.20
N GLU A 297 7.04 -21.25 -11.81
CA GLU A 297 8.27 -21.39 -12.59
C GLU A 297 8.08 -20.85 -14.01
N THR A 298 8.97 -19.95 -14.43
CA THR A 298 8.95 -19.38 -15.78
C THR A 298 9.06 -20.47 -16.85
N ARG A 299 9.73 -21.60 -16.56
CA ARG A 299 9.80 -22.74 -17.47
C ARG A 299 8.43 -23.38 -17.76
N LEU A 300 7.50 -23.37 -16.81
CA LEU A 300 6.17 -23.97 -16.94
C LEU A 300 5.12 -23.03 -17.55
N THR A 301 5.53 -21.89 -18.12
CA THR A 301 4.62 -20.86 -18.65
C THR A 301 3.70 -21.42 -19.74
N ILE A 302 4.23 -22.19 -20.70
CA ILE A 302 3.43 -22.73 -21.82
C ILE A 302 2.40 -23.78 -21.34
N PRO A 303 2.77 -24.79 -20.52
CA PRO A 303 1.79 -25.69 -19.90
C PRO A 303 0.71 -24.95 -19.09
N THR A 304 1.11 -23.95 -18.29
CA THR A 304 0.18 -23.13 -17.48
C THR A 304 -0.81 -22.38 -18.37
N LEU A 305 -0.34 -21.84 -19.49
CA LEU A 305 -1.18 -21.14 -20.44
C LEU A 305 -2.25 -22.07 -21.05
N ASN A 306 -1.84 -23.27 -21.47
CA ASN A 306 -2.75 -24.26 -22.05
C ASN A 306 -3.81 -24.71 -21.02
N ALA A 307 -3.40 -24.94 -19.77
CA ALA A 307 -4.31 -25.29 -18.68
C ALA A 307 -5.32 -24.16 -18.40
N LEU A 308 -4.88 -22.90 -18.40
CA LEU A 308 -5.77 -21.74 -18.24
C LEU A 308 -6.80 -21.67 -19.37
N LEU A 309 -6.36 -21.76 -20.62
CA LEU A 309 -7.26 -21.68 -21.78
C LEU A 309 -8.28 -22.82 -21.80
N SER A 310 -7.86 -24.02 -21.38
CA SER A 310 -8.78 -25.15 -21.19
C SER A 310 -9.84 -24.86 -20.12
N ASN A 311 -9.45 -24.31 -18.98
CA ASN A 311 -10.37 -24.00 -17.87
C ASN A 311 -11.31 -22.82 -18.18
N LEU A 312 -10.90 -21.88 -19.05
CA LEU A 312 -11.72 -20.75 -19.48
C LEU A 312 -12.55 -21.03 -20.74
N ASN A 313 -12.44 -22.22 -21.32
CA ASN A 313 -13.16 -22.56 -22.54
C ASN A 313 -14.68 -22.60 -22.28
N GLY A 314 -15.44 -21.78 -23.02
CA GLY A 314 -16.89 -21.66 -22.87
C GLY A 314 -17.38 -20.99 -21.58
N VAL A 315 -16.49 -20.47 -20.73
CA VAL A 315 -16.88 -19.79 -19.48
C VAL A 315 -17.36 -18.37 -19.78
N THR A 316 -18.63 -18.09 -19.48
CA THR A 316 -19.24 -16.75 -19.62
C THR A 316 -19.50 -16.06 -18.29
N ASP A 317 -19.48 -16.83 -17.19
CA ASP A 317 -19.65 -16.38 -15.80
C ASP A 317 -18.82 -17.29 -14.87
N TYR A 318 -17.98 -16.71 -14.02
CA TYR A 318 -17.19 -17.45 -13.04
C TYR A 318 -18.04 -18.19 -12.00
N ARG A 319 -19.31 -17.81 -11.79
CA ARG A 319 -20.22 -18.50 -10.88
C ARG A 319 -20.55 -19.93 -11.32
N ALA A 320 -20.41 -20.23 -12.61
CA ALA A 320 -20.60 -21.57 -13.15
C ALA A 320 -19.45 -22.53 -12.80
N MET A 321 -18.30 -22.01 -12.34
CA MET A 321 -17.12 -22.79 -12.01
C MET A 321 -17.11 -23.23 -10.54
N THR A 322 -16.53 -24.41 -10.26
CA THR A 322 -16.31 -24.85 -8.88
C THR A 322 -15.32 -23.94 -8.14
N VAL A 323 -15.27 -24.02 -6.81
CA VAL A 323 -14.32 -23.23 -6.00
C VAL A 323 -12.87 -23.58 -6.37
N ASP A 324 -12.59 -24.87 -6.56
CA ASP A 324 -11.25 -25.35 -6.91
C ASP A 324 -10.83 -24.88 -8.30
N GLN A 325 -11.73 -24.94 -9.29
CA GLN A 325 -11.47 -24.42 -10.63
C GLN A 325 -11.17 -22.91 -10.61
N ARG A 326 -11.91 -22.13 -9.83
CA ARG A 326 -11.65 -20.68 -9.68
C ARG A 326 -10.29 -20.41 -9.03
N THR A 327 -9.92 -21.21 -8.03
CA THR A 327 -8.61 -21.14 -7.37
C THR A 327 -7.48 -21.46 -8.33
N GLN A 328 -7.63 -22.52 -9.14
CA GLN A 328 -6.67 -22.87 -10.19
C GLN A 328 -6.56 -21.78 -11.26
N VAL A 329 -7.68 -21.23 -11.74
CA VAL A 329 -7.67 -20.13 -12.73
C VAL A 329 -6.93 -18.91 -12.18
N ARG A 330 -7.20 -18.50 -10.93
CA ARG A 330 -6.44 -17.41 -10.29
C ARG A 330 -4.95 -17.74 -10.24
N ARG A 331 -4.59 -18.94 -9.79
CA ARG A 331 -3.18 -19.41 -9.73
C ARG A 331 -2.51 -19.30 -11.10
N TYR A 332 -3.14 -19.77 -12.17
CA TYR A 332 -2.58 -19.69 -13.51
C TYR A 332 -2.43 -18.24 -13.99
N LEU A 333 -3.43 -17.39 -13.80
CA LEU A 333 -3.37 -15.97 -14.16
C LEU A 333 -2.21 -15.25 -13.46
N LEU A 334 -2.04 -15.49 -12.15
CA LEU A 334 -0.96 -14.88 -11.37
C LEU A 334 0.43 -15.41 -11.78
N CYS A 335 0.57 -16.71 -12.06
CA CYS A 335 1.84 -17.26 -12.55
C CYS A 335 2.21 -16.76 -13.95
N LEU A 336 1.22 -16.55 -14.83
CA LEU A 336 1.44 -15.97 -16.14
C LEU A 336 1.83 -14.49 -16.05
N ASP A 337 1.20 -13.71 -15.17
CA ASP A 337 1.63 -12.32 -14.92
C ASP A 337 3.06 -12.24 -14.37
N ASP A 338 3.41 -13.08 -13.39
CA ASP A 338 4.76 -13.09 -12.82
C ASP A 338 5.82 -13.49 -13.86
N SER A 339 5.51 -14.49 -14.68
CA SER A 339 6.39 -14.92 -15.78
C SER A 339 6.56 -13.81 -16.81
N ALA A 340 5.46 -13.17 -17.23
CA ALA A 340 5.50 -12.04 -18.13
C ALA A 340 6.28 -10.84 -17.55
N LYS A 341 6.16 -10.57 -16.24
CA LYS A 341 6.93 -9.52 -15.54
C LYS A 341 8.43 -9.82 -15.52
N LYS A 342 8.82 -11.08 -15.32
CA LYS A 342 10.23 -11.50 -15.36
C LYS A 342 10.79 -11.34 -16.78
N ILE A 343 10.03 -11.78 -17.78
CA ILE A 343 10.40 -11.69 -19.19
C ILE A 343 10.52 -10.23 -19.63
N SER A 344 9.61 -9.34 -19.23
CA SER A 344 9.66 -7.91 -19.59
C SER A 344 10.88 -7.15 -19.05
N LYS A 345 11.65 -7.74 -18.13
CA LYS A 345 12.90 -7.17 -17.60
C LYS A 345 14.14 -7.66 -18.35
N LEU A 346 14.00 -8.58 -19.31
CA LEU A 346 15.12 -9.10 -20.08
C LEU A 346 15.65 -8.00 -21.02
N PRO A 347 16.98 -7.78 -21.07
CA PRO A 347 17.57 -6.74 -21.90
C PRO A 347 17.47 -7.02 -23.41
N VAL A 348 17.08 -8.24 -23.80
CA VAL A 348 16.96 -8.67 -25.19
C VAL A 348 15.65 -8.19 -25.83
N LEU A 349 14.65 -7.76 -25.04
CA LEU A 349 13.37 -7.30 -25.56
C LEU A 349 13.39 -5.82 -25.95
N GLU A 350 12.75 -5.50 -27.06
CA GLU A 350 12.57 -4.11 -27.52
C GLU A 350 11.49 -3.39 -26.69
N GLY A 351 11.54 -2.05 -26.67
CA GLY A 351 10.61 -1.24 -25.87
C GLY A 351 9.13 -1.45 -26.23
N ARG A 352 8.82 -1.76 -27.51
CA ARG A 352 7.45 -2.04 -27.96
C ARG A 352 6.93 -3.38 -27.41
N ASP A 353 7.76 -4.42 -27.43
CA ASP A 353 7.42 -5.73 -26.87
C ASP A 353 7.17 -5.65 -25.37
N VAL A 354 7.97 -4.85 -24.66
CA VAL A 354 7.78 -4.58 -23.24
C VAL A 354 6.45 -3.86 -22.97
N GLU A 355 6.07 -2.90 -23.82
CA GLU A 355 4.78 -2.21 -23.69
C GLU A 355 3.60 -3.16 -23.93
N ASP A 356 3.67 -3.97 -24.99
CA ASP A 356 2.63 -4.95 -25.32
C ASP A 356 2.49 -6.00 -24.20
N LEU A 357 3.61 -6.52 -23.66
CA LEU A 357 3.59 -7.39 -22.49
C LEU A 357 2.92 -6.74 -21.29
N ASN A 358 3.22 -5.48 -20.99
CA ASN A 358 2.61 -4.78 -19.86
C ASN A 358 1.11 -4.56 -20.04
N ARG A 359 0.63 -4.37 -21.28
CA ARG A 359 -0.81 -4.31 -21.59
C ARG A 359 -1.48 -5.67 -21.39
N LEU A 360 -0.88 -6.75 -21.90
CA LEU A 360 -1.39 -8.11 -21.73
C LEU A 360 -1.45 -8.51 -20.25
N ARG A 361 -0.42 -8.19 -19.48
CA ARG A 361 -0.36 -8.42 -18.03
C ARG A 361 -1.54 -7.77 -17.29
N LYS A 362 -1.82 -6.50 -17.60
CA LYS A 362 -2.95 -5.76 -17.02
C LYS A 362 -4.30 -6.41 -17.36
N ASP A 363 -4.44 -6.94 -18.57
CA ASP A 363 -5.67 -7.57 -19.01
C ASP A 363 -5.85 -8.96 -18.35
N LEU A 364 -4.77 -9.72 -18.20
CA LEU A 364 -4.74 -11.01 -17.48
C LEU A 364 -5.18 -10.87 -16.02
N THR A 365 -4.68 -9.85 -15.32
CA THR A 365 -4.97 -9.68 -13.88
C THR A 365 -6.28 -8.95 -13.60
N SER A 366 -6.97 -8.43 -14.63
CA SER A 366 -8.14 -7.57 -14.46
C SER A 366 -9.29 -8.19 -13.66
N THR A 367 -9.47 -9.51 -13.75
CA THR A 367 -10.51 -10.25 -13.01
C THR A 367 -10.02 -10.84 -11.67
N THR A 368 -8.72 -10.73 -11.40
CA THR A 368 -8.09 -11.19 -10.14
C THR A 368 -7.71 -10.05 -9.21
N GLU A 369 -7.46 -8.86 -9.77
CA GLU A 369 -7.04 -7.64 -9.10
C GLU A 369 -8.20 -6.64 -8.97
N TYR A 370 -9.14 -6.92 -8.07
CA TYR A 370 -10.34 -6.12 -7.83
C TYR A 370 -10.60 -5.90 -6.34
N ALA A 371 -11.37 -4.87 -6.00
CA ALA A 371 -11.90 -4.70 -4.65
C ALA A 371 -13.41 -4.47 -4.74
N PRO A 372 -14.23 -5.22 -3.99
CA PRO A 372 -15.66 -4.97 -3.93
C PRO A 372 -15.93 -3.53 -3.48
N TYR A 373 -16.92 -2.87 -4.08
CA TYR A 373 -17.20 -1.46 -3.80
C TYR A 373 -17.47 -1.17 -2.31
N TRP A 374 -18.12 -2.11 -1.61
CA TRP A 374 -18.36 -1.97 -0.17
C TRP A 374 -17.06 -1.96 0.65
N VAL A 375 -16.01 -2.67 0.22
CA VAL A 375 -14.68 -2.67 0.87
C VAL A 375 -14.07 -1.28 0.75
N ILE A 376 -14.09 -0.72 -0.46
CA ILE A 376 -13.57 0.62 -0.75
C ILE A 376 -14.28 1.65 0.14
N ILE A 377 -15.62 1.60 0.20
CA ILE A 377 -16.42 2.53 1.02
C ILE A 377 -16.13 2.35 2.53
N ALA A 378 -16.06 1.11 3.02
CA ALA A 378 -15.80 0.84 4.43
C ALA A 378 -14.43 1.37 4.88
N VAL A 379 -13.38 1.15 4.07
CA VAL A 379 -12.04 1.68 4.34
C VAL A 379 -12.00 3.20 4.20
N ALA A 380 -12.63 3.76 3.18
CA ALA A 380 -12.72 5.21 3.00
C ALA A 380 -13.37 5.90 4.21
N LEU A 381 -14.45 5.32 4.74
CA LEU A 381 -15.11 5.82 5.95
C LEU A 381 -14.23 5.64 7.19
N ALA A 382 -13.61 4.47 7.39
CA ALA A 382 -12.72 4.22 8.52
C ALA A 382 -11.55 5.22 8.56
N LEU A 383 -10.85 5.39 7.42
CA LEU A 383 -9.74 6.33 7.30
C LEU A 383 -10.20 7.79 7.43
N GLY A 384 -11.29 8.16 6.76
CA GLY A 384 -11.82 9.52 6.77
C GLY A 384 -12.31 9.96 8.16
N ILE A 385 -13.07 9.11 8.85
CA ILE A 385 -13.54 9.37 10.23
C ILE A 385 -12.35 9.30 11.20
N GLY A 386 -11.46 8.32 11.05
CA GLY A 386 -10.22 8.22 11.82
C GLY A 386 -9.44 9.53 11.78
N THR A 387 -9.25 10.09 10.58
CA THR A 387 -8.58 11.39 10.39
C THR A 387 -9.21 12.53 11.22
N MET A 388 -10.54 12.48 11.43
CA MET A 388 -11.29 13.51 12.17
C MET A 388 -11.19 13.37 13.70
N VAL A 389 -10.77 12.21 14.19
CA VAL A 389 -10.66 11.89 15.62
C VAL A 389 -9.18 11.89 16.04
N GLY A 390 -8.87 12.04 17.34
CA GLY A 390 -7.52 11.78 17.88
C GLY A 390 -6.37 12.72 17.46
N TRP A 391 -6.61 13.67 16.55
CA TRP A 391 -5.59 14.49 15.88
C TRP A 391 -4.75 15.38 16.82
N LYS A 392 -5.30 15.80 17.96
CA LYS A 392 -4.66 16.80 18.85
C LYS A 392 -3.28 16.38 19.33
N ARG A 393 -3.07 15.10 19.66
CA ARG A 393 -1.80 14.62 20.24
C ARG A 393 -0.64 14.61 19.23
N VAL A 394 -0.91 14.19 17.99
CA VAL A 394 0.12 14.07 16.95
C VAL A 394 0.43 15.42 16.30
N VAL A 395 -0.60 16.23 16.02
CA VAL A 395 -0.42 17.57 15.41
C VAL A 395 0.52 18.43 16.26
N LEU A 396 0.32 18.44 17.59
CA LEU A 396 1.16 19.18 18.53
C LEU A 396 2.64 18.75 18.49
N THR A 397 2.92 17.48 18.17
CA THR A 397 4.30 16.97 18.17
C THR A 397 5.03 17.26 16.85
N VAL A 398 4.36 17.09 15.71
CA VAL A 398 4.99 17.19 14.38
C VAL A 398 5.37 18.63 14.02
N GLY A 399 4.52 19.63 14.33
CA GLY A 399 4.84 21.00 13.91
C GLY A 399 5.53 21.90 14.94
N GLU A 400 5.65 21.48 16.21
CA GLU A 400 6.48 22.19 17.21
C GLU A 400 7.89 21.58 17.38
N LYS A 401 8.07 20.27 17.19
CA LYS A 401 9.33 19.59 17.62
C LYS A 401 10.34 19.28 16.51
N ILE A 402 9.99 19.39 15.24
CA ILE A 402 10.93 19.04 14.14
C ILE A 402 11.94 20.19 13.87
N GLY A 403 11.49 21.44 13.96
CA GLY A 403 12.32 22.62 13.65
C GLY A 403 12.78 23.41 14.88
N ARG A 404 13.98 24.02 14.83
CA ARG A 404 14.44 24.95 15.89
C ARG A 404 13.74 26.33 15.83
N GLN A 405 13.16 26.67 14.68
CA GLN A 405 12.41 27.89 14.43
C GLN A 405 11.05 27.53 13.81
N GLY A 406 10.05 28.39 13.97
CA GLY A 406 8.74 28.21 13.33
C GLY A 406 8.85 28.09 11.80
N MET A 407 8.00 27.26 11.21
CA MET A 407 7.98 27.01 9.77
C MET A 407 7.47 28.24 8.99
N THR A 408 8.17 28.62 7.92
CA THR A 408 7.72 29.66 6.98
C THR A 408 6.63 29.13 6.05
N TYR A 409 5.81 30.02 5.48
CA TYR A 409 4.77 29.63 4.53
C TYR A 409 5.35 28.88 3.31
N ALA A 410 6.50 29.33 2.79
CA ALA A 410 7.18 28.69 1.67
C ALA A 410 7.67 27.28 2.00
N GLN A 411 8.19 27.04 3.22
CA GLN A 411 8.60 25.70 3.64
C GLN A 411 7.41 24.75 3.72
N GLY A 412 6.28 25.21 4.29
CA GLY A 412 5.05 24.41 4.36
C GLY A 412 4.53 24.00 2.99
N VAL A 413 4.42 24.96 2.05
CA VAL A 413 3.99 24.66 0.67
C VAL A 413 5.00 23.73 -0.02
N SER A 414 6.30 23.98 0.11
CA SER A 414 7.34 23.18 -0.56
C SER A 414 7.31 21.72 -0.08
N ALA A 415 7.19 21.50 1.23
CA ALA A 415 7.12 20.15 1.81
C ALA A 415 5.86 19.41 1.37
N GLN A 416 4.68 20.04 1.44
CA GLN A 416 3.43 19.39 1.05
C GLN A 416 3.33 19.13 -0.44
N PHE A 417 3.70 20.10 -1.27
CA PHE A 417 3.67 19.92 -2.72
C PHE A 417 4.62 18.81 -3.17
N THR A 418 5.80 18.72 -2.55
CA THR A 418 6.73 17.60 -2.76
C THR A 418 6.11 16.27 -2.36
N ALA A 419 5.46 16.20 -1.19
CA ALA A 419 4.80 14.98 -0.75
C ALA A 419 3.68 14.57 -1.70
N VAL A 420 2.89 15.53 -2.21
CA VAL A 420 1.86 15.28 -3.24
C VAL A 420 2.47 14.65 -4.50
N ILE A 421 3.57 15.21 -5.00
CA ILE A 421 4.24 14.67 -6.19
C ILE A 421 4.80 13.27 -5.92
N ALA A 422 5.53 13.10 -4.82
CA ALA A 422 6.21 11.84 -4.52
C ALA A 422 5.22 10.69 -4.24
N ILE A 423 4.19 10.94 -3.43
CA ILE A 423 3.16 9.93 -3.13
C ILE A 423 2.28 9.70 -4.36
N GLY A 424 1.91 10.74 -5.09
CA GLY A 424 1.14 10.61 -6.34
C GLY A 424 1.88 9.78 -7.39
N ALA A 425 3.19 9.98 -7.55
CA ALA A 425 4.01 9.14 -8.42
C ALA A 425 4.04 7.68 -7.93
N ALA A 426 4.21 7.45 -6.62
CA ALA A 426 4.17 6.10 -6.05
C ALA A 426 2.83 5.39 -6.33
N ASN A 427 1.70 6.11 -6.28
CA ASN A 427 0.38 5.56 -6.60
C ASN A 427 0.27 5.12 -8.07
N ILE A 428 0.81 5.91 -9.00
CA ILE A 428 0.84 5.55 -10.44
C ILE A 428 1.60 4.25 -10.65
N TYR A 429 2.71 4.07 -9.93
CA TYR A 429 3.52 2.84 -9.98
C TYR A 429 3.01 1.73 -9.04
N SER A 430 1.87 1.91 -8.38
CA SER A 430 1.30 0.94 -7.43
C SER A 430 2.26 0.56 -6.29
N LEU A 431 3.09 1.51 -5.86
CA LEU A 431 4.09 1.30 -4.82
C LEU A 431 3.56 1.77 -3.46
N PRO A 432 3.49 0.89 -2.44
CA PRO A 432 3.26 1.34 -1.08
C PRO A 432 4.45 2.18 -0.60
N VAL A 433 4.15 3.35 -0.03
CA VAL A 433 5.17 4.27 0.51
C VAL A 433 4.85 4.64 1.95
N SER A 434 5.83 5.21 2.65
CA SER A 434 5.61 5.84 3.97
C SER A 434 5.33 7.33 3.79
N THR A 435 4.05 7.70 3.80
CA THR A 435 3.61 9.11 3.66
C THR A 435 4.20 9.98 4.78
N THR A 436 4.25 9.46 6.01
CA THR A 436 4.90 10.09 7.18
C THR A 436 6.37 10.37 6.95
N HIS A 437 7.12 9.41 6.39
CA HIS A 437 8.55 9.61 6.11
C HIS A 437 8.76 10.61 4.98
N VAL A 438 7.97 10.54 3.91
CA VAL A 438 8.05 11.46 2.77
C VAL A 438 7.86 12.89 3.22
N LEU A 439 6.79 13.17 3.98
CA LEU A 439 6.52 14.51 4.46
C LEU A 439 7.54 14.98 5.51
N SER A 440 7.85 14.15 6.51
CA SER A 440 8.81 14.53 7.57
C SER A 440 10.18 14.84 6.99
N SER A 441 10.60 14.06 6.00
CA SER A 441 11.85 14.29 5.26
C SER A 441 11.77 15.53 4.37
N GLY A 442 10.63 15.79 3.73
CA GLY A 442 10.39 17.05 3.00
C GLY A 442 10.47 18.27 3.91
N VAL A 443 9.87 18.23 5.09
CA VAL A 443 10.00 19.28 6.11
C VAL A 443 11.48 19.45 6.50
N ALA A 444 12.17 18.36 6.83
CA ALA A 444 13.60 18.42 7.19
C ALA A 444 14.48 19.01 6.07
N GLY A 445 14.21 18.64 4.81
CA GLY A 445 14.88 19.16 3.63
C GLY A 445 14.70 20.66 3.47
N THR A 446 13.47 21.14 3.65
CA THR A 446 13.19 22.59 3.63
C THR A 446 13.84 23.33 4.80
N MET A 447 13.99 22.71 5.98
CA MET A 447 14.65 23.32 7.14
C MET A 447 16.16 23.48 6.94
N ILE A 448 16.80 22.46 6.35
CA ILE A 448 18.23 22.52 5.98
C ILE A 448 18.43 23.55 4.87
N ALA A 449 17.61 23.52 3.81
CA ALA A 449 17.68 24.51 2.72
C ALA A 449 17.44 25.95 3.21
N ASN A 450 16.60 26.14 4.23
CA ASN A 450 16.36 27.46 4.82
C ASN A 450 17.47 27.92 5.78
N ARG A 451 18.38 27.03 6.19
CA ARG A 451 19.35 27.23 7.29
C ARG A 451 18.70 27.54 8.64
N SER A 452 17.49 27.03 8.87
CA SER A 452 16.74 27.22 10.13
C SER A 452 17.15 26.25 11.25
N GLY A 453 17.93 25.22 10.92
CA GLY A 453 18.42 24.22 11.88
C GLY A 453 17.39 23.15 12.26
N LEU A 454 17.88 21.95 12.56
CA LEU A 454 17.08 20.80 13.00
C LEU A 454 17.25 20.55 14.51
N GLN A 455 16.22 20.04 15.18
CA GLN A 455 16.32 19.58 16.56
C GLN A 455 16.95 18.18 16.58
N GLY A 456 18.26 18.09 16.84
CA GLY A 456 19.02 16.83 16.74
C GLY A 456 18.48 15.68 17.58
N GLY A 457 18.01 15.97 18.81
CA GLY A 457 17.39 14.96 19.68
C GLY A 457 16.09 14.39 19.10
N THR A 458 15.21 15.26 18.61
CA THR A 458 13.95 14.84 17.97
C THR A 458 14.22 14.05 16.70
N VAL A 459 15.14 14.51 15.83
CA VAL A 459 15.49 13.80 14.60
C VAL A 459 16.07 12.42 14.89
N ARG A 460 16.96 12.30 15.88
CA ARG A 460 17.50 11.00 16.31
C ARG A 460 16.40 10.05 16.77
N ASN A 461 15.46 10.52 17.60
CA ASN A 461 14.36 9.68 18.09
C ASN A 461 13.43 9.23 16.95
N ILE A 462 13.13 10.11 16.00
CA ILE A 462 12.34 9.78 14.81
C ILE A 462 13.05 8.74 13.95
N LEU A 463 14.33 8.93 13.64
CA LEU A 463 15.10 7.97 12.85
C LEU A 463 15.23 6.60 13.53
N LEU A 464 15.44 6.58 14.85
CA LEU A 464 15.46 5.34 15.62
C LEU A 464 14.10 4.62 15.55
N ALA A 465 13.00 5.36 15.70
CA ALA A 465 11.66 4.79 15.56
C ALA A 465 11.42 4.22 14.16
N TRP A 466 11.87 4.90 13.11
CA TRP A 466 11.72 4.44 11.72
C TRP A 466 12.47 3.13 11.46
N VAL A 467 13.71 3.03 11.94
CA VAL A 467 14.52 1.81 11.80
C VAL A 467 13.97 0.67 12.65
N LEU A 468 13.47 0.94 13.85
CA LEU A 468 12.97 -0.08 14.78
C LEU A 468 11.56 -0.57 14.44
N THR A 469 10.76 0.20 13.71
CA THR A 469 9.35 -0.13 13.43
C THR A 469 9.21 -1.47 12.71
N LEU A 470 9.95 -1.69 11.62
CA LEU A 470 9.89 -2.92 10.84
C LEU A 470 10.33 -4.17 11.63
N PRO A 471 11.52 -4.20 12.27
CA PRO A 471 11.93 -5.39 13.03
C PRO A 471 11.04 -5.63 14.24
N ALA A 472 10.57 -4.59 14.92
CA ALA A 472 9.70 -4.76 16.09
C ALA A 472 8.32 -5.30 15.70
N SER A 473 7.69 -4.80 14.63
CA SER A 473 6.40 -5.34 14.18
C SER A 473 6.52 -6.75 13.62
N MET A 474 7.64 -7.06 12.96
CA MET A 474 7.97 -8.40 12.46
C MET A 474 8.15 -9.40 13.61
N LEU A 475 8.92 -9.06 14.65
CA LEU A 475 9.09 -9.91 15.82
C LEU A 475 7.78 -10.09 16.59
N LEU A 476 6.98 -9.01 16.71
CA LEU A 476 5.70 -9.06 17.41
C LEU A 476 4.71 -9.98 16.68
N SER A 477 4.57 -9.87 15.36
CA SER A 477 3.65 -10.74 14.61
C SER A 477 4.14 -12.18 14.56
N ALA A 478 5.45 -12.39 14.42
CA ALA A 478 6.07 -13.71 14.48
C ALA A 478 5.82 -14.40 15.83
N ALA A 479 6.00 -13.69 16.95
CA ALA A 479 5.76 -14.21 18.29
C ALA A 479 4.28 -14.51 18.54
N LEU A 480 3.38 -13.60 18.15
CA LEU A 480 1.94 -13.83 18.26
C LEU A 480 1.50 -15.05 17.46
N PHE A 481 1.97 -15.19 16.21
CA PHE A 481 1.60 -16.31 15.37
C PHE A 481 2.14 -17.63 15.90
N TRP A 482 3.41 -17.66 16.32
CA TRP A 482 4.01 -18.85 16.91
C TRP A 482 3.26 -19.28 18.18
N LEU A 483 2.92 -18.34 19.07
CA LEU A 483 2.13 -18.64 20.29
C LEU A 483 0.74 -19.15 19.94
N SER A 484 0.01 -18.48 19.04
CA SER A 484 -1.32 -18.94 18.60
C SER A 484 -1.28 -20.35 18.01
N ASN A 485 -0.21 -20.69 17.28
CA ASN A 485 -0.02 -22.02 16.72
C ASN A 485 0.13 -23.11 17.80
N GLN A 486 0.75 -22.80 18.94
CA GLN A 486 0.87 -23.74 20.07
C GLN A 486 -0.48 -24.03 20.75
N PHE A 487 -1.44 -23.10 20.69
CA PHE A 487 -2.77 -23.27 21.28
C PHE A 487 -3.79 -23.91 20.34
N ILE A 488 -3.54 -23.88 19.03
CA ILE A 488 -4.42 -24.42 17.98
C ILE A 488 -4.00 -25.85 17.57
N GLY A 489 -2.78 -26.25 17.89
CA GLY A 489 -2.20 -27.57 17.62
C GLY A 489 -2.80 -28.70 18.43
#